data_AF-A0AB35HUW0-F1
#
_entry.id   AF-A0AB35HUW0-F1
#
_cell.length_a   1.000
_cell.length_b   1.000
_cell.length_c   1.000
_cell.angle_alpha   90.00
_cell.angle_beta   90.00
_cell.angle_gamma   90.00
#
_symmetry.space_group_name_H-M   'P 1'
#
loop_
_entity.id
_entity.type
_entity.pdbx_description
1 polymer ?
#
loop_
_entity_poly.entity_id
_entity_poly.type
_entity_poly.pdbx_seq_one_letter_code
_entity_poly.pdbx_strand_id
1 'polypeptide(L)'
;MARPAAAILKRTRNFATLISTLLLLASCSSVQFAYNHLDLWMRWQLDDYVDFNAEQKAALHAALDSFHTWHRQTQLPRYADYLELLAERVEQNQLRKPHLESTEIQIQKFLHTASAQLCDLLLPLAETLTPAQIDTLEKTLRKKREESLEKWQKTPDKIQRRRNKHIRKQSKRWLGSLSLEQEQMIAAWVTQVEYNPLERNHQREIWQARFVELLRNKPEGYQAQLRNLVLYPEQLWSKDYRRIQEERQRQARRLGERILASTTEAQRAHLIRTLRKYAQDFRTLSAN
;
A
#
# COMPACT_ATOMS: atom_id res chain seq x y z
N MET A 1 2.01 -27.68 60.99
CA MET A 1 1.69 -27.90 59.56
C MET A 1 1.56 -26.54 58.86
N ALA A 2 2.59 -26.04 58.19
CA ALA A 2 2.58 -24.70 57.60
C ALA A 2 3.34 -24.65 56.26
N ARG A 3 2.73 -25.13 55.17
CA ARG A 3 3.22 -24.92 53.79
C ARG A 3 2.12 -24.96 52.71
N PRO A 4 1.25 -23.94 52.58
CA PRO A 4 0.63 -23.66 51.28
C PRO A 4 0.92 -22.26 50.70
N ALA A 5 1.38 -21.29 51.50
CA ALA A 5 1.51 -19.90 51.04
C ALA A 5 2.66 -19.67 50.02
N ALA A 6 3.81 -20.32 50.19
CA ALA A 6 4.99 -20.09 49.35
C ALA A 6 4.85 -20.62 47.90
N ALA A 7 4.05 -21.66 47.69
CA ALA A 7 3.80 -22.24 46.36
C ALA A 7 2.83 -21.37 45.55
N ILE A 8 1.84 -20.77 46.20
CA ILE A 8 0.88 -19.84 45.58
C ILE A 8 1.59 -18.55 45.13
N LEU A 9 2.48 -17.99 45.97
CA LEU A 9 3.29 -16.81 45.65
C LEU A 9 4.27 -17.03 44.47
N LYS A 10 4.87 -18.22 44.32
CA LYS A 10 5.69 -18.55 43.13
C LYS A 10 4.85 -18.69 41.86
N ARG A 11 3.64 -19.25 41.97
CA ARG A 11 2.74 -19.47 40.83
C ARG A 11 2.13 -18.16 40.32
N THR A 12 1.78 -17.24 41.21
CA THR A 12 1.31 -15.89 40.84
C THR A 12 2.42 -15.02 40.25
N ARG A 13 3.66 -15.13 40.75
CA ARG A 13 4.81 -14.40 40.19
C ARG A 13 5.12 -14.85 38.75
N ASN A 14 5.13 -16.14 38.48
CA ASN A 14 5.38 -16.67 37.12
C ASN A 14 4.24 -16.32 36.15
N PHE A 15 2.99 -16.26 36.63
CA PHE A 15 1.84 -15.84 35.82
C PHE A 15 1.88 -14.34 35.51
N ALA A 16 2.28 -13.50 36.48
CA ALA A 16 2.48 -12.07 36.28
C ALA A 16 3.65 -11.77 35.31
N THR A 17 4.75 -12.52 35.38
CA THR A 17 5.85 -12.40 34.41
C THR A 17 5.40 -12.83 33.02
N LEU A 18 4.66 -13.94 32.88
CA LEU A 18 4.14 -14.40 31.59
C LEU A 18 3.13 -13.40 30.98
N ILE A 19 2.23 -12.85 31.79
CA ILE A 19 1.29 -11.80 31.37
C ILE A 19 2.05 -10.52 31.00
N SER A 20 3.06 -10.11 31.78
CA SER A 20 3.90 -8.95 31.44
C SER A 20 4.64 -9.18 30.12
N THR A 21 5.19 -10.37 29.87
CA THR A 21 5.86 -10.70 28.60
C THR A 21 4.85 -10.78 27.44
N LEU A 22 3.65 -11.31 27.65
CA LEU A 22 2.58 -11.32 26.64
C LEU A 22 2.02 -9.92 26.34
N LEU A 23 1.95 -9.03 27.33
CA LEU A 23 1.58 -7.62 27.16
C LEU A 23 2.70 -6.82 26.46
N LEU A 24 3.97 -7.16 26.69
CA LEU A 24 5.10 -6.61 25.95
C LEU A 24 5.12 -7.11 24.49
N LEU A 25 4.75 -8.37 24.24
CA LEU A 25 4.63 -8.95 22.90
C LEU A 25 3.37 -8.46 22.13
N ALA A 26 2.34 -7.99 22.83
CA ALA A 26 1.16 -7.38 22.23
C ALA A 26 1.40 -5.95 21.68
N SER A 27 2.60 -5.39 21.87
CA SER A 27 2.98 -4.06 21.37
C SER A 27 3.48 -4.05 19.92
N CYS A 28 3.77 -5.22 19.32
CA CYS A 28 4.16 -5.28 17.92
C CYS A 28 2.94 -5.01 17.04
N SER A 29 2.76 -3.75 16.66
CA SER A 29 1.81 -3.40 15.62
C SER A 29 2.09 -4.26 14.38
N SER A 30 1.04 -4.86 13.80
CA SER A 30 1.15 -5.63 12.57
C SER A 30 1.80 -4.84 11.43
N VAL A 31 1.73 -3.50 11.49
CA VAL A 31 2.44 -2.57 10.61
C VAL A 31 3.94 -2.65 10.81
N GLN A 32 4.40 -2.60 12.06
CA GLN A 32 5.83 -2.67 12.40
C GLN A 32 6.41 -4.03 12.00
N PHE A 33 5.69 -5.12 12.31
CA PHE A 33 6.09 -6.46 11.91
C PHE A 33 6.17 -6.58 10.38
N ALA A 34 5.11 -6.20 9.66
CA ALA A 34 5.10 -6.28 8.19
C ALA A 34 6.19 -5.41 7.55
N TYR A 35 6.44 -4.22 8.10
CA TYR A 35 7.46 -3.31 7.58
C TYR A 35 8.89 -3.81 7.86
N ASN A 36 9.14 -4.38 9.04
CA ASN A 36 10.45 -4.94 9.40
C ASN A 36 10.85 -6.16 8.57
N HIS A 37 9.88 -6.83 7.94
CA HIS A 37 10.11 -7.96 7.02
C HIS A 37 9.82 -7.60 5.55
N LEU A 38 9.66 -6.31 5.25
CA LEU A 38 9.29 -5.84 3.92
C LEU A 38 10.41 -6.09 2.90
N ASP A 39 11.67 -5.92 3.31
CA ASP A 39 12.85 -6.21 2.51
C ASP A 39 12.89 -7.68 2.08
N LEU A 40 12.68 -8.60 3.04
CA LEU A 40 12.62 -10.03 2.77
C LEU A 40 11.48 -10.33 1.79
N TRP A 41 10.28 -9.82 2.05
CA TRP A 41 9.16 -10.01 1.13
C TRP A 41 9.44 -9.47 -0.28
N MET A 42 10.05 -8.29 -0.41
CA MET A 42 10.41 -7.70 -1.71
C MET A 42 11.44 -8.54 -2.46
N ARG A 43 12.45 -9.08 -1.78
CA ARG A 43 13.46 -9.96 -2.39
C ARG A 43 12.82 -11.20 -3.00
N TRP A 44 12.00 -11.90 -2.22
CA TRP A 44 11.28 -13.10 -2.69
C TRP A 44 10.32 -12.77 -3.83
N GLN A 45 9.64 -11.62 -3.73
CA GLN A 45 8.72 -11.16 -4.76
C GLN A 45 9.42 -10.82 -6.07
N LEU A 46 10.69 -10.39 -6.06
CA LEU A 46 11.47 -10.07 -7.26
C LEU A 46 12.15 -11.30 -7.86
N ASP A 47 12.62 -12.24 -7.03
CA ASP A 47 13.14 -13.55 -7.46
C ASP A 47 12.07 -14.34 -8.25
N ASP A 48 10.79 -14.15 -7.94
CA ASP A 48 9.67 -14.73 -8.70
C ASP A 48 9.59 -14.24 -10.16
N TYR A 49 10.14 -13.06 -10.47
CA TYR A 49 10.08 -12.46 -11.81
C TYR A 49 11.37 -12.66 -12.60
N VAL A 50 12.52 -12.62 -11.94
CA VAL A 50 13.83 -12.69 -12.60
C VAL A 50 14.70 -13.68 -11.87
N ASP A 51 15.30 -14.62 -12.61
CA ASP A 51 16.28 -15.55 -12.08
C ASP A 51 17.65 -14.85 -11.94
N PHE A 52 17.82 -14.09 -10.86
CA PHE A 52 19.04 -13.34 -10.59
C PHE A 52 20.22 -14.25 -10.24
N ASN A 53 21.39 -13.98 -10.82
CA ASN A 53 22.64 -14.63 -10.44
C ASN A 53 23.16 -14.09 -9.08
N ALA A 54 24.26 -14.66 -8.57
CA ALA A 54 24.78 -14.30 -7.26
C ALA A 54 25.16 -12.81 -7.12
N GLU A 55 25.78 -12.23 -8.14
CA GLU A 55 26.18 -10.81 -8.14
C GLU A 55 24.95 -9.88 -8.20
N GLN A 56 23.98 -10.21 -9.05
CA GLN A 56 22.72 -9.49 -9.16
C GLN A 56 21.89 -9.55 -7.87
N LYS A 57 21.86 -10.70 -7.18
CA LYS A 57 21.21 -10.83 -5.87
C LYS A 57 21.90 -9.97 -4.81
N ALA A 58 23.23 -9.94 -4.79
CA ALA A 58 23.97 -9.07 -3.89
C ALA A 58 23.66 -7.58 -4.16
N ALA A 59 23.63 -7.17 -5.43
CA ALA A 59 23.27 -5.81 -5.82
C ALA A 59 21.81 -5.46 -5.47
N LEU A 60 20.87 -6.38 -5.70
CA LEU A 60 19.46 -6.22 -5.33
C LEU A 60 19.30 -6.05 -3.82
N HIS A 61 19.94 -6.90 -3.02
CA HIS A 61 19.88 -6.81 -1.56
C HIS A 61 20.42 -5.48 -1.06
N ALA A 62 21.59 -5.05 -1.55
CA ALA A 62 22.18 -3.77 -1.20
C ALA A 62 21.25 -2.59 -1.57
N ALA A 63 20.63 -2.62 -2.75
CA ALA A 63 19.67 -1.60 -3.18
C ALA A 63 18.43 -1.54 -2.27
N LEU A 64 17.85 -2.69 -1.92
CA LEU A 64 16.67 -2.75 -1.04
C LEU A 64 17.00 -2.33 0.40
N ASP A 65 18.18 -2.67 0.92
CA ASP A 65 18.63 -2.26 2.25
C ASP A 65 18.89 -0.75 2.32
N SER A 66 19.52 -0.21 1.27
CA SER A 66 19.69 1.24 1.12
C SER A 66 18.34 1.96 1.04
N PHE A 67 17.39 1.44 0.26
CA PHE A 67 16.05 2.02 0.16
C PHE A 67 15.33 1.99 1.51
N HIS A 68 15.35 0.84 2.20
CA HIS A 68 14.66 0.66 3.47
C HIS A 68 15.20 1.57 4.57
N THR A 69 16.53 1.69 4.65
CA THR A 69 17.23 2.61 5.56
C THR A 69 16.85 4.07 5.27
N TRP A 70 16.97 4.50 4.01
CA TRP A 70 16.57 5.86 3.60
C TRP A 70 15.10 6.14 3.89
N HIS A 71 14.21 5.19 3.61
CA HIS A 71 12.77 5.36 3.82
C HIS A 71 12.43 5.49 5.31
N ARG A 72 13.06 4.68 6.18
CA ARG A 72 12.93 4.79 7.64
C ARG A 72 13.40 6.15 8.15
N GLN A 73 14.57 6.60 7.72
CA GLN A 73 15.19 7.82 8.26
C GLN A 73 14.56 9.09 7.71
N THR A 74 14.04 9.09 6.48
CA THR A 74 13.62 10.31 5.80
C THR A 74 12.12 10.40 5.53
N GLN A 75 11.45 9.29 5.24
CA GLN A 75 10.05 9.28 4.80
C GLN A 75 9.08 8.94 5.93
N LEU A 76 9.36 7.91 6.74
CA LEU A 76 8.47 7.53 7.84
C LEU A 76 8.19 8.66 8.86
N PRO A 77 9.17 9.49 9.27
CA PRO A 77 8.90 10.66 10.12
C PRO A 77 7.93 11.63 9.46
N ARG A 78 8.12 11.93 8.17
CA ARG A 78 7.23 12.83 7.41
C ARG A 78 5.81 12.28 7.30
N TYR A 79 5.68 10.96 7.14
CA TYR A 79 4.38 10.30 7.09
C TYR A 79 3.71 10.36 8.46
N ALA A 80 4.47 10.17 9.54
CA ALA A 80 3.96 10.29 10.91
C ALA A 80 3.44 11.70 11.19
N ASP A 81 4.21 12.73 10.86
CA ASP A 81 3.83 14.13 11.08
C ASP A 81 2.59 14.51 10.26
N TYR A 82 2.49 14.00 9.03
CA TYR A 82 1.30 14.21 8.21
C TYR A 82 0.06 13.52 8.79
N LEU A 83 0.20 12.32 9.36
CA LEU A 83 -0.90 11.62 10.02
C LEU A 83 -1.34 12.32 11.31
N GLU A 84 -0.41 12.88 12.10
CA GLU A 84 -0.77 13.73 13.25
C GLU A 84 -1.51 14.99 12.80
N LEU A 85 -1.03 15.67 11.77
CA LEU A 85 -1.71 16.83 11.20
C LEU A 85 -3.15 16.48 10.78
N LEU A 86 -3.36 15.31 10.17
CA LEU A 86 -4.71 14.85 9.85
C LEU A 86 -5.54 14.60 11.11
N ALA A 87 -4.96 14.04 12.17
CA ALA A 87 -5.67 13.82 13.44
C ALA A 87 -6.10 15.14 14.09
N GLU A 88 -5.22 16.14 14.15
CA GLU A 88 -5.51 17.48 14.65
C GLU A 88 -6.64 18.16 13.86
N ARG A 89 -6.65 18.02 12.54
CA ARG A 89 -7.75 18.54 11.69
C ARG A 89 -9.10 17.89 12.01
N VAL A 90 -9.10 16.60 12.34
CA VAL A 90 -10.32 15.89 12.75
C VAL A 90 -10.82 16.42 14.10
N GLU A 91 -9.92 16.64 15.06
CA GLU A 91 -10.24 17.21 16.38
C GLU A 91 -10.82 18.63 16.27
N GLN A 92 -10.30 19.43 15.34
CA GLN A 92 -10.82 20.76 15.03
C GLN A 92 -12.11 20.76 14.19
N ASN A 93 -12.76 19.61 14.04
CA ASN A 93 -14.02 19.43 13.30
C ASN A 93 -13.95 19.85 11.81
N GLN A 94 -12.77 19.82 11.20
CA GLN A 94 -12.58 20.22 9.79
C GLN A 94 -13.07 19.16 8.77
N LEU A 95 -13.72 18.08 9.23
CA LEU A 95 -14.31 17.06 8.36
C LEU A 95 -15.66 17.44 7.74
N ARG A 96 -16.24 18.59 8.10
CA ARG A 96 -17.50 19.08 7.48
C ARG A 96 -17.30 19.60 6.06
N LYS A 97 -16.08 20.04 5.72
CA LYS A 97 -15.63 20.38 4.36
C LYS A 97 -14.25 19.75 4.14
N PRO A 98 -14.18 18.41 4.02
CA PRO A 98 -12.91 17.71 3.98
C PRO A 98 -12.18 18.03 2.68
N HIS A 99 -10.96 18.55 2.76
CA HIS A 99 -10.12 18.85 1.59
C HIS A 99 -9.39 17.58 1.12
N LEU A 100 -10.13 16.54 0.74
CA LEU A 100 -9.54 15.24 0.37
C LEU A 100 -8.61 15.34 -0.84
N GLU A 101 -8.83 16.29 -1.75
CA GLU A 101 -7.92 16.56 -2.85
C GLU A 101 -6.50 16.92 -2.37
N SER A 102 -6.38 17.81 -1.38
CA SER A 102 -5.07 18.17 -0.82
C SER A 102 -4.38 16.96 -0.17
N THR A 103 -5.17 16.07 0.43
CA THR A 103 -4.67 14.81 1.02
C THR A 103 -4.22 13.83 -0.04
N GLU A 104 -4.99 13.66 -1.11
CA GLU A 104 -4.61 12.85 -2.26
C GLU A 104 -3.29 13.33 -2.88
N ILE A 105 -3.15 14.64 -3.12
CA ILE A 105 -1.92 15.24 -3.67
C ILE A 105 -0.73 14.97 -2.75
N GLN A 106 -0.88 15.12 -1.44
CA GLN A 106 0.21 14.87 -0.49
C GLN A 106 0.62 13.39 -0.48
N ILE A 107 -0.34 12.47 -0.49
CA ILE A 107 -0.07 11.02 -0.58
C ILE A 107 0.62 10.68 -1.90
N GLN A 108 0.19 11.28 -3.02
CA GLN A 108 0.84 11.09 -4.32
C GLN A 108 2.30 11.56 -4.30
N LYS A 109 2.62 12.70 -3.66
CA LYS A 109 4.00 13.17 -3.50
C LYS A 109 4.86 12.20 -2.70
N PHE A 110 4.33 11.65 -1.61
CA PHE A 110 5.02 10.63 -0.81
C PHE A 110 5.31 9.37 -1.63
N LEU A 111 4.28 8.84 -2.32
CA LEU A 111 4.43 7.67 -3.17
C LEU A 111 5.42 7.92 -4.32
N HIS A 112 5.36 9.07 -4.97
CA HIS A 112 6.29 9.44 -6.03
C HIS A 112 7.74 9.50 -5.52
N THR A 113 7.97 10.15 -4.37
CA THR A 113 9.31 10.28 -3.78
C THR A 113 9.90 8.90 -3.44
N ALA A 114 9.12 8.02 -2.81
CA ALA A 114 9.56 6.67 -2.50
C ALA A 114 9.79 5.83 -3.77
N SER A 115 8.91 5.95 -4.77
CA SER A 115 9.02 5.19 -6.02
C SER A 115 10.23 5.64 -6.85
N ALA A 116 10.51 6.94 -6.88
CA ALA A 116 11.69 7.51 -7.53
C ALA A 116 12.98 6.99 -6.90
N GLN A 117 13.09 7.04 -5.56
CA GLN A 117 14.28 6.54 -4.87
C GLN A 117 14.50 5.04 -5.14
N LEU A 118 13.44 4.22 -5.03
CA LEU A 118 13.56 2.79 -5.29
C LEU A 118 13.93 2.51 -6.75
N CYS A 119 13.33 3.24 -7.69
CA CYS A 119 13.65 3.11 -9.11
C CYS A 119 15.12 3.45 -9.37
N ASP A 120 15.61 4.58 -8.85
CA ASP A 120 16.98 5.05 -9.05
C ASP A 120 18.01 4.05 -8.49
N LEU A 121 17.69 3.38 -7.36
CA LEU A 121 18.52 2.31 -6.79
C LEU A 121 18.51 1.01 -7.60
N LEU A 122 17.42 0.70 -8.31
CA LEU A 122 17.26 -0.53 -9.10
C LEU A 122 17.65 -0.37 -10.58
N LEU A 123 17.78 0.85 -11.10
CA LEU A 123 18.18 1.10 -12.49
C LEU A 123 19.50 0.40 -12.88
N PRO A 124 20.58 0.44 -12.06
CA PRO A 124 21.81 -0.29 -12.39
C PRO A 124 21.61 -1.80 -12.50
N LEU A 125 20.73 -2.39 -11.69
CA LEU A 125 20.41 -3.82 -11.76
C LEU A 125 19.70 -4.15 -13.08
N ALA A 126 18.78 -3.29 -13.54
CA ALA A 126 18.08 -3.46 -14.80
C ALA A 126 19.03 -3.47 -16.02
N GLU A 127 20.17 -2.77 -15.95
CA GLU A 127 21.20 -2.80 -16.99
C GLU A 127 21.89 -4.15 -17.13
N THR A 128 21.98 -4.90 -16.04
CA THR A 128 22.69 -6.20 -16.00
C THR A 128 21.83 -7.37 -16.48
N LEU A 129 20.53 -7.15 -16.72
CA LEU A 129 19.63 -8.24 -17.11
C LEU A 129 20.02 -8.82 -18.47
N THR A 130 20.11 -10.16 -18.50
CA THR A 130 20.41 -10.92 -19.72
C THR A 130 19.14 -11.14 -20.56
N PRO A 131 19.26 -11.46 -21.86
CA PRO A 131 18.11 -11.79 -22.70
C PRO A 131 17.23 -12.90 -22.11
N ALA A 132 17.83 -13.98 -21.59
CA ALA A 132 17.10 -15.09 -20.98
C ALA A 132 16.35 -14.69 -19.70
N GLN A 133 16.92 -13.78 -18.90
CA GLN A 133 16.25 -13.20 -17.74
C GLN A 133 15.06 -12.33 -18.16
N ILE A 134 15.20 -11.55 -19.23
CA ILE A 134 14.12 -10.73 -19.79
C ILE A 134 12.99 -11.61 -20.36
N ASP A 135 13.32 -12.72 -21.02
CA ASP A 135 12.32 -13.70 -21.49
C ASP A 135 11.52 -14.31 -20.34
N THR A 136 12.21 -14.65 -19.24
CA THR A 136 11.60 -15.18 -18.02
C THR A 136 10.66 -14.15 -17.38
N LEU A 137 11.14 -12.91 -17.25
CA LEU A 137 10.37 -11.77 -16.76
C LEU A 137 9.09 -11.55 -17.56
N GLU A 138 9.19 -11.50 -18.90
CA GLU A 138 8.03 -11.32 -19.78
C GLU A 138 7.00 -12.44 -19.61
N LYS A 139 7.46 -13.70 -19.54
CA LYS A 139 6.59 -14.86 -19.29
C LYS A 139 5.88 -14.76 -17.94
N THR A 140 6.59 -14.39 -16.88
CA THR A 140 6.01 -14.22 -15.54
C THR A 140 5.01 -13.06 -15.51
N LEU A 141 5.35 -11.92 -16.14
CA LEU A 141 4.45 -10.76 -16.25
C LEU A 141 3.13 -11.11 -16.93
N ARG A 142 3.18 -11.88 -18.03
CA ARG A 142 2.01 -12.40 -18.74
C ARG A 142 1.18 -13.34 -17.86
N LYS A 143 1.81 -14.36 -17.27
CA LYS A 143 1.13 -15.32 -16.38
C LYS A 143 0.40 -14.62 -15.23
N LYS A 144 1.07 -13.72 -14.50
CA LYS A 144 0.46 -12.97 -13.38
C LYS A 144 -0.65 -12.02 -13.84
N ARG A 145 -0.58 -11.52 -15.09
CA ARG A 145 -1.63 -10.71 -15.70
C ARG A 145 -2.87 -11.57 -15.98
N GLU A 146 -2.71 -12.73 -16.60
CA GLU A 146 -3.78 -13.71 -16.89
C GLU A 146 -4.47 -14.22 -15.61
N GLU A 147 -3.70 -14.66 -14.60
CA GLU A 147 -4.23 -15.08 -13.29
C GLU A 147 -5.05 -13.95 -12.62
N SER A 148 -4.59 -12.70 -12.76
CA SER A 148 -5.34 -11.55 -12.27
C SER A 148 -6.61 -11.31 -13.07
N LEU A 149 -6.60 -11.51 -14.39
CA LEU A 149 -7.78 -11.34 -15.23
C LEU A 149 -8.85 -12.36 -14.86
N GLU A 150 -8.50 -13.65 -14.78
CA GLU A 150 -9.40 -14.73 -14.36
C GLU A 150 -10.05 -14.45 -13.01
N LYS A 151 -9.27 -13.91 -12.06
CA LYS A 151 -9.77 -13.53 -10.72
C LYS A 151 -10.83 -12.43 -10.75
N TRP A 152 -10.87 -11.61 -11.80
CA TRP A 152 -11.74 -10.44 -11.91
C TRP A 152 -12.76 -10.52 -13.05
N GLN A 153 -12.60 -11.42 -14.02
CA GLN A 153 -13.56 -11.73 -15.06
C GLN A 153 -14.72 -12.55 -14.48
N LYS A 154 -15.51 -11.88 -13.64
CA LYS A 154 -16.69 -12.42 -12.98
C LYS A 154 -17.94 -11.71 -13.48
N THR A 155 -19.10 -12.24 -13.12
CA THR A 155 -20.37 -11.53 -13.36
C THR A 155 -20.35 -10.14 -12.72
N PRO A 156 -21.04 -9.14 -13.31
CA PRO A 156 -21.10 -7.79 -12.74
C PRO A 156 -21.51 -7.76 -11.26
N ASP A 157 -22.52 -8.55 -10.86
CA ASP A 157 -22.95 -8.68 -9.45
C ASP A 157 -21.80 -9.14 -8.53
N LYS A 158 -21.02 -10.16 -8.92
CA LYS A 158 -19.89 -10.65 -8.11
C LYS A 158 -18.80 -9.58 -7.96
N ILE A 159 -18.53 -8.81 -9.02
CA ILE A 159 -17.57 -7.70 -8.98
C ILE A 159 -18.06 -6.61 -8.03
N GLN A 160 -19.33 -6.22 -8.14
CA GLN A 160 -19.95 -5.22 -7.27
C GLN A 160 -19.93 -5.64 -5.80
N ARG A 161 -20.39 -6.85 -5.46
CA ARG A 161 -20.35 -7.37 -4.08
C ARG A 161 -18.93 -7.37 -3.50
N ARG A 162 -17.94 -7.77 -4.30
CA ARG A 162 -16.54 -7.78 -3.87
C ARG A 162 -16.00 -6.37 -3.63
N ARG A 163 -16.31 -5.42 -4.50
CA ARG A 163 -15.94 -4.00 -4.34
C ARG A 163 -16.60 -3.38 -3.12
N ASN A 164 -17.91 -3.60 -2.94
CA ASN A 164 -18.65 -3.12 -1.77
C ASN A 164 -18.04 -3.66 -0.47
N LYS A 165 -17.81 -4.97 -0.38
CA LYS A 165 -17.17 -5.61 0.77
C LYS A 165 -15.78 -5.02 1.06
N HIS A 166 -14.99 -4.79 0.01
CA HIS A 166 -13.64 -4.23 0.16
C HIS A 166 -13.69 -2.79 0.70
N ILE A 167 -14.50 -1.92 0.10
CA ILE A 167 -14.61 -0.51 0.51
C ILE A 167 -15.17 -0.39 1.93
N ARG A 168 -16.18 -1.19 2.28
CA ARG A 168 -16.69 -1.27 3.66
C ARG A 168 -15.62 -1.73 4.64
N LYS A 169 -14.82 -2.74 4.30
CA LYS A 169 -13.71 -3.21 5.16
C LYS A 169 -12.67 -2.11 5.39
N GLN A 170 -12.27 -1.39 4.33
CA GLN A 170 -11.32 -0.28 4.49
C GLN A 170 -11.92 0.87 5.30
N SER A 171 -13.17 1.25 5.02
CA SER A 171 -13.85 2.30 5.78
C SER A 171 -13.97 1.94 7.27
N LYS A 172 -14.28 0.67 7.58
CA LYS A 172 -14.34 0.18 8.97
C LYS A 172 -13.00 0.23 9.71
N ARG A 173 -11.89 0.00 9.01
CA ARG A 173 -10.55 0.14 9.58
C ARG A 173 -10.31 1.56 10.09
N TRP A 174 -10.75 2.56 9.34
CA TRP A 174 -10.52 3.98 9.62
C TRP A 174 -11.57 4.63 10.50
N LEU A 175 -12.83 4.21 10.42
CA LEU A 175 -13.96 4.88 11.09
C LEU A 175 -14.61 4.03 12.19
N GLY A 176 -14.28 2.74 12.29
CA GLY A 176 -15.01 1.79 13.13
C GLY A 176 -16.30 1.32 12.46
N SER A 177 -17.35 1.03 13.23
CA SER A 177 -18.64 0.61 12.67
C SER A 177 -19.21 1.68 11.73
N LEU A 178 -19.74 1.27 10.58
CA LEU A 178 -20.39 2.17 9.61
C LEU A 178 -21.89 2.30 9.92
N SER A 179 -22.46 3.48 9.71
CA SER A 179 -23.91 3.68 9.76
C SER A 179 -24.59 3.05 8.54
N LEU A 180 -25.90 2.78 8.65
CA LEU A 180 -26.69 2.28 7.52
C LEU A 180 -26.59 3.24 6.31
N GLU A 181 -26.62 4.55 6.56
CA GLU A 181 -26.47 5.59 5.55
C GLU A 181 -25.12 5.46 4.79
N GLN A 182 -24.00 5.33 5.52
CA GLN A 182 -22.67 5.16 4.92
C GLN A 182 -22.59 3.87 4.10
N GLU A 183 -23.19 2.77 4.58
CA GLU A 183 -23.22 1.51 3.84
C GLU A 183 -24.04 1.62 2.54
N GLN A 184 -25.15 2.36 2.56
CA GLN A 184 -25.95 2.67 1.38
C GLN A 184 -25.20 3.58 0.40
N MET A 185 -24.47 4.61 0.88
CA MET A 185 -23.62 5.44 0.03
C MET A 185 -22.57 4.61 -0.72
N ILE A 186 -21.91 3.67 -0.04
CA ILE A 186 -20.93 2.76 -0.66
C ILE A 186 -21.61 1.83 -1.67
N ALA A 187 -22.80 1.30 -1.35
CA ALA A 187 -23.54 0.44 -2.26
C ALA A 187 -23.93 1.16 -3.54
N ALA A 188 -24.51 2.36 -3.43
CA ALA A 188 -24.89 3.18 -4.57
C ALA A 188 -23.68 3.52 -5.46
N TRP A 189 -22.56 3.93 -4.85
CA TRP A 189 -21.34 4.25 -5.59
C TRP A 189 -20.79 3.06 -6.38
N VAL A 190 -20.76 1.86 -5.77
CA VAL A 190 -20.24 0.66 -6.45
C VAL A 190 -21.07 0.30 -7.69
N THR A 191 -22.38 0.56 -7.65
CA THR A 191 -23.29 0.35 -8.79
C THR A 191 -23.08 1.40 -9.89
N GLN A 192 -22.85 2.66 -9.53
CA GLN A 192 -22.67 3.77 -10.47
C GLN A 192 -21.30 3.73 -11.17
N VAL A 193 -20.24 3.38 -10.43
CA VAL A 193 -18.89 3.38 -10.96
C VAL A 193 -18.63 2.04 -11.61
N GLU A 194 -18.66 1.99 -12.94
CA GLU A 194 -18.31 0.78 -13.71
C GLU A 194 -16.92 0.27 -13.29
N TYR A 195 -16.61 -1.01 -13.41
CA TYR A 195 -15.24 -1.53 -13.30
C TYR A 195 -15.04 -2.55 -14.40
N ASN A 196 -14.16 -2.24 -15.36
CA ASN A 196 -13.87 -3.09 -16.50
C ASN A 196 -12.50 -3.78 -16.31
N PRO A 197 -12.48 -5.07 -15.92
CA PRO A 197 -11.24 -5.82 -15.75
C PRO A 197 -10.46 -6.01 -17.05
N LEU A 198 -11.15 -6.11 -18.20
CA LEU A 198 -10.54 -6.33 -19.51
C LEU A 198 -9.76 -5.09 -19.94
N GLU A 199 -10.37 -3.91 -19.82
CA GLU A 199 -9.70 -2.66 -20.15
C GLU A 199 -8.47 -2.43 -19.25
N ARG A 200 -8.60 -2.67 -17.93
CA ARG A 200 -7.44 -2.62 -17.02
C ARG A 200 -6.35 -3.63 -17.42
N ASN A 201 -6.73 -4.81 -17.89
CA ASN A 201 -5.79 -5.83 -18.33
C ASN A 201 -5.05 -5.41 -19.60
N HIS A 202 -5.75 -4.81 -20.55
CA HIS A 202 -5.19 -4.29 -21.80
C HIS A 202 -4.18 -3.16 -21.55
N GLN A 203 -4.51 -2.21 -20.68
CA GLN A 203 -3.56 -1.14 -20.32
C GLN A 203 -2.30 -1.67 -19.63
N ARG A 204 -2.42 -2.73 -18.82
CA ARG A 204 -1.26 -3.42 -18.24
C ARG A 204 -0.39 -4.11 -19.29
N GLU A 205 -1.01 -4.69 -20.32
CA GLU A 205 -0.31 -5.31 -21.43
C GLU A 205 0.51 -4.31 -22.23
N ILE A 206 -0.06 -3.14 -22.56
CA ILE A 206 0.65 -2.04 -23.23
C ILE A 206 1.87 -1.61 -22.41
N TRP A 207 1.69 -1.38 -21.11
CA TRP A 207 2.79 -0.98 -20.23
C TRP A 207 3.87 -2.07 -20.13
N GLN A 208 3.48 -3.34 -19.97
CA GLN A 208 4.42 -4.47 -19.88
C GLN A 208 5.21 -4.65 -21.17
N ALA A 209 4.57 -4.51 -22.33
CA ALA A 209 5.23 -4.59 -23.63
C ALA A 209 6.29 -3.49 -23.77
N ARG A 210 5.94 -2.23 -23.43
CA ARG A 210 6.89 -1.11 -23.48
C ARG A 210 8.04 -1.29 -22.48
N PHE A 211 7.75 -1.82 -21.30
CA PHE A 211 8.77 -2.11 -20.29
C PHE A 211 9.78 -3.15 -20.80
N VAL A 212 9.30 -4.28 -21.31
CA VAL A 212 10.15 -5.34 -21.87
C VAL A 212 10.94 -4.85 -23.08
N GLU A 213 10.31 -4.06 -23.97
CA GLU A 213 10.97 -3.47 -25.13
C GLU A 213 12.17 -2.59 -24.71
N LEU A 214 12.00 -1.74 -23.70
CA LEU A 214 13.10 -0.92 -23.18
C LEU A 214 14.23 -1.80 -22.61
N LEU A 215 13.90 -2.83 -21.82
CA LEU A 215 14.90 -3.74 -21.26
C LEU A 215 15.70 -4.48 -22.34
N ARG A 216 15.06 -4.87 -23.46
CA ARG A 216 15.71 -5.58 -24.57
C ARG A 216 16.60 -4.66 -25.41
N ASN A 217 16.09 -3.49 -25.77
CA ASN A 217 16.73 -2.63 -26.76
C ASN A 217 17.75 -1.66 -26.17
N LYS A 218 17.61 -1.30 -24.89
CA LYS A 218 18.46 -0.33 -24.17
C LYS A 218 18.85 0.88 -25.05
N PRO A 219 17.87 1.61 -25.62
CA PRO A 219 18.13 2.71 -26.56
C PRO A 219 18.90 3.86 -25.90
N GLU A 220 19.31 4.86 -26.69
CA GLU A 220 19.85 6.10 -26.14
C GLU A 220 18.88 6.72 -25.10
N GLY A 221 19.42 7.12 -23.95
CA GLY A 221 18.62 7.60 -22.82
C GLY A 221 17.77 6.53 -22.13
N TYR A 222 18.08 5.24 -22.31
CA TYR A 222 17.34 4.11 -21.74
C TYR A 222 16.96 4.27 -20.26
N GLN A 223 17.91 4.64 -19.40
CA GLN A 223 17.63 4.83 -17.96
C GLN A 223 16.58 5.91 -17.70
N ALA A 224 16.67 7.05 -18.40
CA ALA A 224 15.69 8.13 -18.28
C ALA A 224 14.31 7.70 -18.80
N GLN A 225 14.27 6.96 -19.92
CA GLN A 225 13.03 6.43 -20.47
C GLN A 225 12.38 5.38 -19.55
N LEU A 226 13.18 4.48 -18.98
CA LEU A 226 12.72 3.44 -18.05
C LEU A 226 12.19 4.06 -16.76
N ARG A 227 12.94 5.02 -16.20
CA ARG A 227 12.52 5.80 -15.03
C ARG A 227 11.20 6.52 -15.29
N ASN A 228 11.08 7.18 -16.43
CA ASN A 228 9.86 7.89 -16.81
C ASN A 228 8.67 6.93 -16.99
N LEU A 229 8.87 5.75 -17.60
CA LEU A 229 7.83 4.73 -17.74
C LEU A 229 7.33 4.19 -16.38
N VAL A 230 8.22 4.02 -15.42
CA VAL A 230 7.88 3.54 -14.07
C VAL A 230 7.17 4.61 -13.25
N LEU A 231 7.62 5.87 -13.33
CA LEU A 231 7.08 6.96 -12.51
C LEU A 231 5.81 7.60 -13.08
N TYR A 232 5.60 7.52 -14.40
CA TYR A 232 4.47 8.12 -15.10
C TYR A 232 3.77 7.13 -16.05
N PRO A 233 3.30 5.96 -15.55
CA PRO A 233 2.69 4.93 -16.39
C PRO A 233 1.45 5.41 -17.15
N GLU A 234 0.77 6.44 -16.64
CA GLU A 234 -0.42 7.03 -17.24
C GLU A 234 -0.18 7.67 -18.61
N GLN A 235 1.07 7.99 -18.95
CA GLN A 235 1.41 8.51 -20.28
C GLN A 235 1.06 7.53 -21.41
N LEU A 236 1.02 6.23 -21.10
CA LEU A 236 0.64 5.18 -22.06
C LEU A 236 -0.88 4.94 -22.12
N TRP A 237 -1.65 5.55 -21.22
CA TRP A 237 -3.10 5.37 -21.22
C TRP A 237 -3.74 6.00 -22.44
N SER A 238 -4.69 5.29 -23.03
CA SER A 238 -5.58 5.86 -24.05
C SER A 238 -6.33 7.07 -23.47
N LYS A 239 -6.71 8.02 -24.33
CA LYS A 239 -7.47 9.22 -23.91
C LYS A 239 -8.75 8.84 -23.16
N ASP A 240 -9.46 7.81 -23.63
CA ASP A 240 -10.66 7.31 -22.98
C ASP A 240 -10.36 6.66 -21.63
N TYR A 241 -9.32 5.82 -21.53
CA TYR A 241 -8.97 5.19 -20.26
C TYR A 241 -8.58 6.23 -19.21
N ARG A 242 -7.78 7.24 -19.61
CA ARG A 242 -7.41 8.36 -18.75
C ARG A 242 -8.64 9.11 -18.23
N ARG A 243 -9.56 9.50 -19.12
CA ARG A 243 -10.83 10.15 -18.75
C ARG A 243 -11.63 9.30 -17.75
N ILE A 244 -11.70 7.99 -17.98
CA ILE A 244 -12.39 7.04 -17.10
C ILE A 244 -11.71 6.98 -15.71
N GLN A 245 -10.38 6.96 -15.63
CA GLN A 245 -9.67 6.94 -14.34
C GLN A 245 -9.82 8.26 -13.58
N GLU A 246 -9.76 9.40 -14.27
CA GLU A 246 -9.97 10.72 -13.66
C GLU A 246 -11.39 10.85 -13.10
N GLU A 247 -12.40 10.40 -13.84
CA GLU A 247 -13.79 10.41 -13.36
C GLU A 247 -13.98 9.48 -12.16
N ARG A 248 -13.39 8.27 -12.19
CA ARG A 248 -13.40 7.35 -11.03
C ARG A 248 -12.76 7.98 -9.81
N GLN A 249 -11.63 8.69 -9.97
CA GLN A 249 -10.96 9.37 -8.88
C GLN A 249 -11.86 10.47 -8.29
N ARG A 250 -12.46 11.32 -9.14
CA ARG A 250 -13.42 12.36 -8.71
C ARG A 250 -14.60 11.76 -7.95
N GLN A 251 -15.17 10.67 -8.46
CA GLN A 251 -16.30 9.99 -7.81
C GLN A 251 -15.90 9.34 -6.47
N ALA A 252 -14.71 8.74 -6.39
CA ALA A 252 -14.19 8.17 -5.15
C ALA A 252 -13.95 9.26 -4.09
N ARG A 253 -13.39 10.41 -4.49
CA ARG A 253 -13.21 11.57 -3.63
C ARG A 253 -14.53 12.06 -3.06
N ARG A 254 -15.53 12.30 -3.92
CA ARG A 254 -16.89 12.70 -3.49
C ARG A 254 -17.52 11.70 -2.52
N LEU A 255 -17.35 10.39 -2.73
CA LEU A 255 -17.81 9.38 -1.78
C LEU A 255 -17.10 9.53 -0.42
N GLY A 256 -15.77 9.66 -0.43
CA GLY A 256 -14.98 9.86 0.79
C GLY A 256 -15.39 11.10 1.56
N GLU A 257 -15.60 12.23 0.87
CA GLU A 257 -16.04 13.48 1.48
C GLU A 257 -17.41 13.34 2.13
N ARG A 258 -18.37 12.68 1.46
CA ARG A 258 -19.71 12.41 2.01
C ARG A 258 -19.68 11.48 3.22
N ILE A 259 -18.84 10.45 3.20
CA ILE A 259 -18.66 9.54 4.34
C ILE A 259 -18.06 10.31 5.52
N LEU A 260 -17.03 11.14 5.29
CA LEU A 260 -16.39 11.92 6.35
C LEU A 260 -17.33 12.97 6.93
N ALA A 261 -18.14 13.62 6.09
CA ALA A 261 -19.14 14.59 6.54
C ALA A 261 -20.24 13.96 7.41
N SER A 262 -20.61 12.69 7.16
CA SER A 262 -21.60 11.93 7.93
C SER A 262 -21.03 11.23 9.17
N THR A 263 -19.77 11.47 9.53
CA THR A 263 -19.15 10.82 10.70
C THR A 263 -19.76 11.26 12.03
N THR A 264 -20.06 10.28 12.88
CA THR A 264 -20.45 10.51 14.28
C THR A 264 -19.24 10.84 15.16
N GLU A 265 -19.48 11.34 16.37
CA GLU A 265 -18.41 11.63 17.34
C GLU A 265 -17.56 10.40 17.66
N ALA A 266 -18.20 9.23 17.82
CA ALA A 266 -17.51 7.96 18.04
C ALA A 266 -16.60 7.58 16.86
N GLN A 267 -17.06 7.82 15.62
CA GLN A 267 -16.27 7.55 14.41
C GLN A 267 -15.09 8.53 14.27
N ARG A 268 -15.28 9.80 14.62
CA ARG A 268 -14.20 10.81 14.65
C ARG A 268 -13.13 10.44 15.67
N ALA A 269 -13.55 10.08 16.87
CA ALA A 269 -12.63 9.60 17.91
C ALA A 269 -11.87 8.34 17.47
N HIS A 270 -12.53 7.41 16.77
CA HIS A 270 -11.87 6.22 16.20
C HIS A 270 -10.86 6.58 15.11
N LEU A 271 -11.21 7.52 14.22
CA LEU A 271 -10.32 8.01 13.17
C LEU A 271 -9.06 8.65 13.76
N ILE A 272 -9.22 9.54 14.76
CA ILE A 272 -8.10 10.18 15.47
C ILE A 272 -7.17 9.12 16.08
N ARG A 273 -7.72 8.17 16.84
CA ARG A 273 -6.93 7.08 17.43
C ARG A 273 -6.20 6.26 16.36
N THR A 274 -6.87 6.00 15.24
CA THR A 274 -6.29 5.21 14.15
C THR A 274 -5.13 5.97 13.48
N LEU A 275 -5.30 7.26 13.17
CA LEU A 275 -4.27 8.11 12.59
C LEU A 275 -3.04 8.19 13.51
N ARG A 276 -3.24 8.50 14.79
CA ARG A 276 -2.16 8.56 15.79
C ARG A 276 -1.46 7.23 16.01
N LYS A 277 -2.20 6.12 15.94
CA LYS A 277 -1.59 4.79 16.00
C LYS A 277 -0.62 4.57 14.84
N TYR A 278 -0.99 4.90 13.60
CA TYR A 278 -0.07 4.80 12.46
C TYR A 278 1.11 5.78 12.58
N ALA A 279 0.85 7.00 13.04
CA ALA A 279 1.92 7.98 13.27
C ALA A 279 2.95 7.44 14.28
N GLN A 280 2.48 6.89 15.39
CA GLN A 280 3.35 6.25 16.38
C GLN A 280 4.09 5.05 15.80
N ASP A 281 3.41 4.18 15.05
CA ASP A 281 4.04 3.03 14.39
C ASP A 281 5.18 3.48 13.46
N PHE A 282 4.98 4.54 12.69
CA PHE A 282 6.00 5.11 11.80
C PHE A 282 7.15 5.78 12.57
N ARG A 283 6.87 6.49 13.67
CA ARG A 283 7.92 7.03 14.56
C ARG A 283 8.77 5.92 15.16
N THR A 284 8.14 4.87 15.69
CA THR A 284 8.85 3.71 16.23
C THR A 284 9.73 3.05 15.17
N LEU A 285 9.21 2.87 13.94
CA LEU A 285 9.99 2.32 12.83
C LEU A 285 11.12 3.22 12.34
N SER A 286 11.02 4.53 12.53
CA SER A 286 12.08 5.48 12.15
C SER A 286 13.21 5.57 13.17
N ALA A 287 12.93 5.21 14.43
CA ALA A 287 13.89 5.25 15.53
C ALA A 287 14.73 3.96 15.66
N ASN A 288 14.36 2.91 14.93
CA ASN A 288 15.05 1.61 14.85
C ASN A 288 15.81 1.48 13.54
#